data_AF-A0AAE0RJI2-F1
#
_entry.id   AF-A0AAE0RJI2-F1
#
_cell.length_a   1.000
_cell.length_b   1.000
_cell.length_c   1.000
_cell.angle_alpha   90.00
_cell.angle_beta   90.00
_cell.angle_gamma   90.00
#
_symmetry.space_group_name_H-M   'P 1'
#
loop_
_entity.id
_entity.type
_entity.pdbx_description
1 polymer ?
#
loop_
_entity_poly.entity_id
_entity_poly.type
_entity_poly.pdbx_seq_one_letter_code
_entity_poly.pdbx_strand_id
1 'polypeptide(L)'
;MEEDGWRTGSCTLFLRYLGPTKRQLAEVYMLPAYRPLVRHSKPVLKQVKTWPAGAISALQDCFECTDWDMFREAATNGETADLKDYKSSVTSYINKCIDDVTVSKSITT
;
A
#
# COMPACT_ATOMS: atom_id res chain seq x y z
N MET A 1 -12.24 -25.71 38.86
CA MET A 1 -12.17 -24.28 39.23
C MET A 1 -10.84 -24.11 39.96
N GLU A 2 -9.67 -24.10 39.32
CA GLU A 2 -9.29 -23.53 38.02
C GLU A 2 -9.76 -22.06 37.94
N GLU A 3 -8.92 -21.12 38.38
CA GLU A 3 -7.98 -20.41 37.51
C GLU A 3 -7.15 -19.37 38.31
N ASP A 4 -5.88 -19.30 37.96
CA ASP A 4 -5.05 -18.11 37.79
C ASP A 4 -4.67 -17.16 38.94
N GLY A 5 -3.37 -17.15 39.20
CA GLY A 5 -2.75 -16.06 39.95
C GLY A 5 -1.23 -16.04 40.00
N TRP A 6 -0.50 -16.80 39.17
CA TRP A 6 0.96 -16.70 39.14
C TRP A 6 1.38 -15.58 38.18
N ARG A 7 1.17 -14.39 38.72
CA ARG A 7 1.77 -13.12 38.36
C ARG A 7 3.28 -13.34 38.13
N THR A 8 3.73 -13.01 36.93
CA THR A 8 5.10 -12.59 36.58
C THR A 8 6.13 -12.77 37.69
N GLY A 9 6.84 -13.89 37.68
CA GLY A 9 7.81 -14.18 38.72
C GLY A 9 8.86 -15.19 38.28
N SER A 10 9.93 -14.67 37.67
CA SER A 10 11.26 -15.26 37.77
C SER A 10 11.55 -16.47 36.88
N CYS A 11 11.72 -16.24 35.56
CA CYS A 11 12.56 -17.13 34.73
C CYS A 11 13.97 -17.32 35.34
N THR A 12 14.42 -16.37 36.16
CA THR A 12 15.68 -16.42 36.91
C THR A 12 15.73 -17.46 38.04
N LEU A 13 14.60 -17.94 38.57
CA LEU A 13 14.64 -18.93 39.65
C LEU A 13 14.85 -20.37 39.15
N PHE A 14 14.43 -20.68 37.92
CA PHE A 14 14.48 -22.05 37.39
C PHE A 14 15.91 -22.55 37.10
N LEU A 15 16.84 -21.63 36.80
CA LEU A 15 18.24 -21.97 36.53
C LEU A 15 19.03 -22.32 37.81
N ARG A 16 18.56 -21.89 38.98
CA ARG A 16 19.26 -22.12 40.26
C ARG A 16 19.09 -23.57 40.76
N TYR A 17 17.98 -24.23 40.40
CA TYR A 17 17.67 -25.61 40.78
C TYR A 17 18.30 -26.67 39.88
N LEU A 18 18.82 -26.28 38.71
CA LEU A 18 19.46 -27.20 37.79
C LEU A 18 20.95 -27.30 38.15
N GLY A 19 21.41 -28.52 38.47
CA GLY A 19 22.82 -28.82 38.73
C GLY A 19 23.73 -28.46 37.54
N PRO A 20 25.05 -28.38 37.75
CA PRO A 20 26.01 -27.80 36.79
C PRO A 20 25.95 -28.43 35.39
N THR A 21 25.65 -29.72 35.28
CA THR A 21 25.52 -30.45 34.01
C THR A 21 24.27 -30.07 33.20
N LYS A 22 23.19 -29.64 33.87
CA LYS A 22 21.94 -29.25 33.21
C LYS A 22 21.92 -27.78 32.79
N ARG A 23 22.82 -26.96 33.34
CA ARG A 23 22.99 -25.54 32.97
C ARG A 23 23.61 -25.39 31.58
N GLN A 24 24.63 -26.19 31.26
CA GLN A 24 25.29 -26.14 29.95
C GLN A 24 24.36 -26.59 28.80
N LEU A 25 23.45 -27.54 29.06
CA LEU A 25 22.45 -27.93 28.08
C LEU A 25 21.45 -26.81 27.78
N ALA A 26 21.07 -25.99 28.77
CA ALA A 26 20.15 -24.88 28.57
C ALA A 26 20.79 -23.71 27.78
N GLU A 27 22.10 -23.50 27.93
CA GLU A 27 22.84 -22.46 27.20
C GLU A 27 23.07 -22.84 25.72
N VAL A 28 23.30 -24.14 25.44
CA VAL A 28 23.38 -24.67 24.07
C VAL A 28 22.00 -24.78 23.41
N TYR A 29 20.94 -25.06 24.19
CA TYR A 29 19.54 -25.07 23.74
C TYR A 29 18.83 -23.73 23.96
N MET A 30 19.49 -22.61 23.63
CA MET A 30 18.81 -21.33 23.40
C MET A 30 17.91 -21.43 22.16
N LEU A 31 16.85 -22.23 22.27
CA LEU A 31 15.70 -22.09 21.41
C LEU A 31 15.12 -20.73 21.73
N PRO A 32 14.94 -19.83 20.74
CA PRO A 32 14.21 -18.60 20.99
C PRO A 32 12.81 -19.03 21.44
N ALA A 33 12.51 -18.87 22.73
CA ALA A 33 11.18 -19.06 23.29
C ALA A 33 10.16 -18.07 22.70
N TYR A 34 10.63 -17.18 21.83
CA TYR A 34 9.84 -16.27 21.04
C TYR A 34 9.47 -16.92 19.71
N ARG A 35 8.30 -17.57 19.67
CA ARG A 35 7.57 -17.77 18.42
C ARG A 35 6.77 -16.48 18.18
N PRO A 36 7.17 -15.61 17.24
CA PRO A 36 6.32 -14.48 16.89
C PRO A 36 4.97 -15.04 16.43
N LEU A 37 3.90 -14.70 17.14
CA LEU A 37 2.54 -14.92 16.70
C LEU A 37 2.28 -13.97 15.52
N VAL A 38 2.83 -14.30 14.35
CA VAL A 38 2.51 -13.58 13.11
C VAL A 38 1.06 -13.92 12.82
N ARG A 39 0.17 -13.00 13.18
CA ARG A 39 -1.21 -13.02 12.74
C ARG A 39 -1.19 -12.81 11.23
N HIS A 40 -1.11 -13.90 10.47
CA HIS A 40 -1.38 -13.88 9.05
C HIS A 40 -2.87 -13.57 8.90
N SER A 41 -3.21 -12.28 8.76
CA SER A 41 -4.48 -11.91 8.15
C SER A 41 -4.53 -12.54 6.76
N LYS A 42 -5.73 -12.96 6.33
CA LYS A 42 -5.90 -13.47 4.97
C LYS A 42 -5.36 -12.42 4.00
N PRO A 43 -4.51 -12.82 3.04
CA PRO A 43 -3.93 -11.87 2.12
C PRO A 43 -5.03 -11.13 1.37
N VAL A 44 -4.99 -9.80 1.37
CA VAL A 44 -5.99 -8.98 0.68
C VAL A 44 -5.42 -8.58 -0.66
N LEU A 45 -6.16 -8.88 -1.72
CA LEU A 45 -5.85 -8.39 -3.06
C LEU A 45 -6.15 -6.89 -3.13
N LYS A 46 -5.10 -6.09 -3.34
CA LYS A 46 -5.22 -4.64 -3.55
C LYS A 46 -4.86 -4.32 -4.99
N GLN A 47 -5.72 -3.57 -5.67
CA GLN A 47 -5.37 -2.98 -6.96
C GLN A 47 -4.73 -1.61 -6.73
N VAL A 48 -3.55 -1.41 -7.30
CA VAL A 48 -2.81 -0.16 -7.22
C VAL A 48 -2.50 0.32 -8.64
N LYS A 49 -2.93 1.55 -8.96
CA LYS A 49 -2.49 2.24 -10.18
C LYS A 49 -1.08 2.76 -9.96
N THR A 50 -0.16 2.43 -10.87
CA THR A 50 1.25 2.87 -10.81
C THR A 50 1.64 3.53 -12.12
N TRP A 51 2.44 4.59 -12.02
CA TRP A 51 3.05 5.27 -13.14
C TRP A 51 4.27 4.47 -13.65
N PRO A 52 4.25 3.95 -14.90
CA PRO A 52 5.41 3.29 -15.47
C PRO A 52 6.52 4.29 -15.83
N ALA A 53 7.72 3.77 -16.11
CA ALA A 53 8.82 4.60 -16.62
C ALA A 53 8.41 5.24 -17.96
N GLY A 54 8.68 6.53 -18.13
CA GLY A 54 8.29 7.28 -19.33
C GLY A 54 6.83 7.79 -19.34
N ALA A 55 6.02 7.48 -18.32
CA ALA A 55 4.63 7.94 -18.28
C ALA A 55 4.50 9.48 -18.24
N ILE A 56 5.46 10.16 -17.61
CA ILE A 56 5.51 11.63 -17.59
C ILE A 56 5.76 12.18 -19.00
N SER A 57 6.71 11.61 -19.74
CA SER A 57 6.98 12.00 -21.14
C SER A 57 5.76 11.77 -22.01
N ALA A 58 5.12 10.61 -21.89
CA ALA A 58 3.92 10.30 -22.66
C ALA A 58 2.75 11.25 -22.33
N LEU A 59 2.60 11.69 -21.08
CA LEU A 59 1.62 12.73 -20.73
C LEU A 59 1.97 14.09 -21.33
N GLN A 60 3.24 14.48 -21.28
CA GLN A 60 3.71 15.74 -21.85
C GLN A 60 3.42 15.76 -23.36
N ASP A 61 3.82 14.72 -24.08
CA ASP A 61 3.55 14.59 -25.51
C ASP A 61 2.04 14.64 -25.82
N CYS A 62 1.23 13.99 -24.98
CA CYS A 62 -0.23 14.00 -25.13
C CYS A 62 -0.81 15.43 -24.99
N PHE A 63 -0.36 16.19 -23.99
CA PHE A 63 -0.83 17.56 -23.76
C PHE A 63 -0.29 18.58 -24.76
N GLU A 64 0.92 18.38 -25.29
CA GLU A 64 1.49 19.21 -26.34
C GLU A 64 0.79 19.02 -27.69
N CYS A 65 0.38 17.80 -28.00
CA CYS A 65 -0.34 17.48 -29.23
C CYS A 65 -1.85 17.80 -29.16
N THR A 66 -2.37 18.15 -27.98
CA THR A 66 -3.80 18.41 -27.79
C THR A 66 -4.17 19.81 -28.22
N ASP A 67 -5.16 19.93 -29.10
CA ASP A 67 -5.81 21.19 -29.41
C ASP A 67 -6.77 21.58 -28.28
N TRP A 68 -6.37 22.58 -27.48
CA TRP A 68 -7.15 23.07 -26.35
C TRP A 68 -8.32 23.97 -26.76
N ASP A 69 -8.26 24.56 -27.95
CA ASP A 69 -9.33 25.44 -28.45
C ASP A 69 -10.54 24.63 -28.89
N MET A 70 -10.36 23.38 -29.32
CA MET A 70 -11.45 22.44 -29.58
C MET A 70 -12.41 22.29 -28.37
N PHE A 71 -11.88 22.29 -27.13
CA PHE A 71 -12.72 22.23 -25.93
C PHE A 71 -13.50 23.53 -25.71
N ARG A 72 -12.91 24.67 -26.06
CA ARG A 72 -13.53 26.00 -25.95
C ARG A 72 -14.67 26.13 -26.95
N GLU A 73 -14.44 25.71 -28.20
CA GLU A 73 -15.45 25.68 -29.25
C GLU A 73 -16.60 24.73 -28.89
N ALA A 74 -16.29 23.52 -28.40
CA ALA A 74 -17.31 22.55 -27.99
C ALA A 74 -18.16 23.01 -26.80
N ALA A 75 -17.62 23.85 -25.92
CA ALA A 75 -18.36 24.44 -24.79
C ALA A 75 -19.07 25.76 -25.14
N THR A 76 -18.91 26.26 -26.36
CA THR A 76 -19.51 27.52 -26.80
C THR A 76 -20.86 27.28 -27.45
N ASN A 77 -21.93 27.65 -26.73
CA ASN A 77 -23.29 27.60 -27.23
C ASN A 77 -23.74 29.02 -27.62
N GLY A 78 -23.40 29.46 -28.83
CA GLY A 78 -23.68 30.83 -29.29
C GLY A 78 -22.59 31.82 -28.89
N GLU A 79 -22.95 32.94 -28.24
CA GLU A 79 -21.98 33.98 -27.84
C GLU A 79 -21.31 33.73 -26.47
N THR A 80 -21.80 32.77 -25.69
CA THR A 80 -21.29 32.51 -24.34
C THR A 80 -20.72 31.10 -24.23
N ALA A 81 -19.44 31.01 -23.86
CA ALA A 81 -18.80 29.75 -23.48
C ALA A 81 -19.30 29.31 -22.11
N ASP A 82 -19.86 28.11 -22.02
CA ASP A 82 -20.18 27.50 -20.73
C ASP A 82 -18.90 27.00 -20.06
N LEU A 83 -18.43 27.78 -19.08
CA LEU A 83 -17.25 27.46 -18.29
C LEU A 83 -17.35 26.09 -17.60
N LYS A 84 -18.56 25.68 -17.20
CA LYS A 84 -18.76 24.42 -16.49
C LYS A 84 -18.50 23.24 -17.43
N ASP A 85 -19.05 23.30 -18.63
CA ASP A 85 -18.88 22.28 -19.65
C ASP A 85 -17.45 22.24 -20.20
N TYR A 86 -16.83 23.41 -20.38
CA TYR A 86 -15.40 23.51 -20.70
C TYR A 86 -14.53 22.83 -19.63
N LYS A 87 -14.74 23.17 -18.36
CA LYS A 87 -13.97 22.57 -17.25
C LYS A 87 -14.20 21.07 -17.15
N SER A 88 -15.45 20.62 -17.30
CA SER A 88 -15.82 19.22 -17.24
C SER A 88 -15.13 18.40 -18.34
N SER A 89 -15.20 18.89 -19.58
CA SER A 89 -14.60 18.23 -20.75
C SER A 89 -13.07 18.16 -20.65
N VAL A 90 -12.41 19.27 -20.29
CA VAL A 90 -10.95 19.31 -20.06
C VAL A 90 -10.54 18.35 -18.94
N THR A 91 -11.24 18.37 -17.81
CA THR A 91 -10.94 17.48 -16.68
C THR A 91 -11.13 16.01 -17.07
N SER A 92 -12.19 15.69 -17.83
CA SER A 92 -12.44 14.35 -18.32
C SER A 92 -11.34 13.88 -19.27
N TYR A 93 -10.85 14.75 -20.15
CA TYR A 93 -9.75 14.43 -21.05
C TYR A 93 -8.45 14.15 -20.30
N ILE A 94 -8.06 15.02 -19.37
CA ILE A 94 -6.85 14.83 -18.56
C ILE A 94 -6.91 13.51 -17.78
N ASN A 95 -8.06 13.18 -17.18
CA ASN A 95 -8.23 11.91 -16.47
C ASN A 95 -8.09 10.70 -17.41
N LYS A 96 -8.61 10.81 -18.63
CA LYS A 96 -8.43 9.77 -19.65
C LYS A 96 -6.95 9.59 -20.00
N CYS A 97 -6.21 10.68 -20.24
CA CYS A 97 -4.77 10.61 -20.49
C CYS A 97 -4.04 9.92 -19.33
N ILE A 98 -4.35 10.30 -18.09
CA ILE A 98 -3.80 9.67 -16.88
C ILE A 98 -4.11 8.17 -16.84
N ASP A 99 -5.35 7.77 -17.12
CA ASP A 99 -5.75 6.37 -17.12
C ASP A 99 -5.03 5.58 -18.23
N ASP A 100 -4.83 6.17 -19.41
CA ASP A 100 -4.17 5.53 -20.56
C ASP A 100 -2.68 5.24 -20.30
N VAL A 101 -1.97 6.09 -19.53
CA VAL A 101 -0.56 5.85 -19.18
C VAL A 101 -0.34 5.14 -17.86
N THR A 102 -1.34 5.03 -16.99
CA THR A 102 -1.20 4.29 -15.72
C THR A 102 -1.39 2.78 -15.92
N VAL A 103 -0.64 1.99 -15.15
CA VAL A 103 -0.74 0.53 -15.18
C VAL A 103 -1.31 0.03 -13.86
N SER A 104 -2.30 -0.84 -13.93
CA SER A 104 -2.89 -1.48 -12.75
C SER A 104 -2.07 -2.70 -12.34
N LYS A 105 -1.63 -2.74 -11.08
CA LYS A 105 -0.90 -3.86 -10.49
C LYS A 105 -1.70 -4.44 -9.32
N SER A 106 -1.79 -5.76 -9.27
CA SER A 106 -2.35 -6.49 -8.12
C SER A 106 -1.26 -6.78 -7.11
N ILE A 107 -1.46 -6.35 -5.87
CA ILE A 107 -0.58 -6.63 -4.75
C ILE A 107 -1.35 -7.49 -3.75
N THR A 108 -0.80 -8.66 -3.44
CA THR A 108 -1.31 -9.57 -2.42
C THR A 108 -0.50 -9.31 -1.15
N THR A 109 -1.12 -8.69 -0.14
CA THR A 109 -0.49 -8.37 1.16
C THR A 109 -1.06 -9.24 2.25
#